data_AF-A0A2V8JWW6-F1
#
_entry.id   AF-A0A2V8JWW6-F1
#
_cell.length_a   1.000
_cell.length_b   1.000
_cell.length_c   1.000
_cell.angle_alpha   90.00
_cell.angle_beta   90.00
_cell.angle_gamma   90.00
#
_symmetry.space_group_name_H-M   'P 1'
#
loop_
_entity.id
_entity.type
_entity.pdbx_description
1 polymer ?
#
loop_
_entity_poly.entity_id
_entity_poly.type
_entity_poly.pdbx_seq_one_letter_code
_entity_poly.pdbx_strand_id
1 'polypeptide(L)' 'LMDTPGAMAHIDDKAFDRAMMDQAIKKRSKPEHLAALIAFLASDDAELITGQFILADGGVCLH' A
#
# COMPACT_ATOMS: atom_id res chain seq x y z
N LEU A 1 2.57 0.21 -6.41
CA LEU A 1 2.67 -1.19 -6.91
C LEU A 1 3.23 -2.04 -5.77
N MET A 2 2.61 -3.18 -5.44
CA MET A 2 3.00 -4.00 -4.28
C MET A 2 3.72 -5.29 -4.69
N ASP A 3 4.81 -5.60 -3.99
CA ASP A 3 5.69 -6.76 -4.20
C ASP A 3 5.03 -8.06 -3.71
N THR A 4 3.92 -8.46 -4.34
CA THR A 4 3.26 -9.75 -4.09
C THR A 4 3.79 -10.84 -5.03
N PRO A 5 3.74 -12.13 -4.67
CA PRO A 5 4.18 -13.21 -5.57
C PRO A 5 3.51 -13.17 -6.95
N GLY A 6 2.21 -12.84 -7.01
CA GLY A 6 1.48 -12.71 -8.27
C GLY A 6 1.94 -11.53 -9.12
N ALA A 7 2.23 -10.38 -8.50
CA ALA A 7 2.76 -9.22 -9.22
C ALA A 7 4.18 -9.49 -9.75
N MET A 8 5.06 -10.06 -8.92
CA MET A 8 6.44 -10.36 -9.28
C MET A 8 6.56 -11.38 -10.41
N ALA A 9 5.56 -12.26 -10.60
CA ALA A 9 5.54 -13.22 -11.71
C ALA A 9 5.28 -12.58 -13.09
N HIS A 10 4.74 -11.36 -13.13
CA HIS A 10 4.23 -10.75 -14.36
C HIS A 10 4.68 -9.30 -14.59
N ILE A 11 5.37 -8.69 -13.63
CA ILE A 11 5.77 -7.28 -13.68
C ILE A 11 7.28 -7.16 -13.51
N ASP A 12 7.91 -6.36 -14.35
CA ASP A 12 9.34 -6.10 -14.29
C ASP A 12 9.72 -5.23 -13.08
N ASP A 13 10.95 -5.41 -12.58
CA ASP A 13 11.48 -4.63 -11.44
C ASP A 13 11.48 -3.12 -11.71
N LYS A 14 11.65 -2.68 -12.95
CA LYS A 14 11.67 -1.25 -13.31
C LYS A 14 10.30 -0.61 -13.11
N ALA A 15 9.20 -1.35 -13.19
CA ALA A 15 7.86 -0.86 -12.89
C ALA A 15 7.67 -0.62 -11.39
N PHE A 16 8.23 -1.49 -10.54
CA PHE A 16 8.25 -1.28 -9.09
C PHE A 16 9.09 -0.05 -8.72
N ASP A 17 10.25 0.12 -9.35
CA ASP A 17 11.11 1.29 -9.13
C ASP A 17 10.43 2.59 -9.57
N ARG A 18 9.77 2.59 -10.73
CA ARG A 18 8.98 3.74 -11.19
C ARG A 18 7.86 4.07 -10.21
N ALA A 19 7.05 3.09 -9.82
CA ALA A 19 5.98 3.31 -8.86
C ALA A 19 6.50 3.85 -7.52
N MET A 20 7.68 3.41 -7.08
CA MET A 20 8.32 3.90 -5.86
C MET A 20 8.91 5.31 -6.00
N MET A 21 9.30 5.71 -7.22
CA MET A 21 9.71 7.07 -7.54
C MET A 21 8.53 8.03 -7.69
N ASP A 22 7.34 7.54 -8.04
CA ASP A 22 6.14 8.38 -8.21
C ASP A 22 5.36 8.62 -6.92
N GLN A 23 5.73 8.02 -5.79
CA GLN A 23 5.07 8.22 -4.49
C GLN A 23 5.86 9.19 -3.61
N ALA A 24 5.24 9.90 -2.65
CA ALA A 24 5.97 10.76 -1.71
C ALA A 24 7.02 9.98 -0.89
N ILE A 25 6.63 8.82 -0.36
CA ILE A 25 7.51 7.98 0.46
C ILE A 25 8.28 7.02 -0.45
N LYS A 26 9.58 7.24 -0.71
CA LYS A 26 10.39 6.42 -1.64
C LYS A 26 10.74 5.03 -1.09
N LYS A 27 9.75 4.16 -0.88
CA LYS A 27 9.89 2.79 -0.35
C LYS A 27 9.02 1.79 -1.11
N ARG A 28 9.60 0.69 -1.61
CA ARG A 28 8.80 -0.38 -2.27
C ARG A 28 7.71 -0.90 -1.33
N SER A 29 6.49 -1.01 -1.84
CA SER A 29 5.34 -1.47 -1.06
C SER A 29 5.39 -2.98 -0.89
N LYS A 30 5.21 -3.45 0.34
CA LYS A 30 5.15 -4.87 0.68
C LYS A 30 3.83 -5.17 1.40
N PRO A 31 3.35 -6.42 1.40
CA PRO A 31 2.13 -6.80 2.12
C PRO A 31 2.13 -6.37 3.59
N GLU A 32 3.28 -6.45 4.26
CA GLU A 32 3.43 -6.12 5.68
C GLU A 32 3.18 -4.63 5.97
N HIS A 33 3.33 -3.75 4.98
CA HIS A 33 3.04 -2.32 5.15
C HIS A 33 1.53 -2.05 5.29
N LEU A 34 0.66 -2.95 4.84
CA LEU A 34 -0.79 -2.84 5.06
C LEU A 34 -1.24 -3.55 6.34
N ALA A 35 -0.44 -4.49 6.88
CA ALA A 35 -0.85 -5.35 7.97
C ALA A 35 -1.31 -4.58 9.21
N ALA A 36 -0.56 -3.54 9.62
CA ALA A 36 -0.92 -2.72 10.77
C ALA A 36 -2.20 -1.91 10.54
N LEU A 37 -2.40 -1.38 9.33
CA LEU A 37 -3.64 -0.67 8.98
C LEU A 37 -4.84 -1.63 9.01
N ILE A 38 -4.69 -2.82 8.43
CA ILE A 38 -5.75 -3.84 8.44
C ILE A 38 -6.06 -4.27 9.87
N ALA A 39 -5.05 -4.49 10.71
CA ALA A 39 -5.23 -4.86 12.11
C ALA A 39 -5.97 -3.77 12.90
N PHE A 40 -5.64 -2.49 12.67
CA PHE A 40 -6.37 -1.36 13.24
C PHE A 40 -7.82 -1.31 12.76
N LEU A 41 -8.06 -1.43 11.45
CA LEU A 41 -9.43 -1.40 10.91
C LEU A 41 -10.29 -2.59 11.36
N ALA A 42 -9.67 -3.68 11.76
CA ALA A 42 -10.35 -4.86 12.31
C ALA A 42 -10.48 -4.83 13.84
N SER A 43 -9.89 -3.86 14.53
CA SER A 43 -9.98 -3.72 15.99
C SER A 43 -11.15 -2.83 16.41
N ASP A 44 -11.47 -2.87 17.71
CA ASP A 44 -12.48 -2.00 18.31
C ASP A 44 -12.08 -0.51 18.23
N ASP A 45 -10.79 -0.20 18.03
CA ASP A 45 -10.31 1.19 17.90
C ASP A 45 -10.84 1.88 16.64
N ALA A 46 -11.32 1.11 15.66
CA ALA A 46 -11.91 1.61 14.42
C ALA A 46 -13.46 1.59 14.42
N GLU A 47 -14.12 1.44 15.58
CA GLU A 47 -15.57 1.20 15.67
C GLU A 47 -16.46 2.25 14.98
N LEU A 48 -15.98 3.49 14.83
CA LEU A 48 -16.70 4.58 14.14
C LEU A 48 -16.24 4.83 12.70
N ILE A 49 -15.39 3.97 12.13
CA ILE A 49 -14.91 4.06 10.76
C ILE A 49 -15.70 3.07 9.89
N THR A 50 -16.60 3.60 9.06
CA THR A 50 -17.37 2.79 8.10
C THR A 50 -17.61 3.54 6.80
N GLY A 51 -17.73 2.81 5.69
CA GLY A 51 -17.96 3.36 4.34
C GLY A 51 -16.81 4.20 3.77
N GLN A 52 -15.63 4.19 4.40
CA GLN A 52 -14.48 4.98 3.99
C GLN A 52 -13.58 4.22 3.03
N PHE A 53 -12.90 4.97 2.15
CA PHE A 53 -11.79 4.47 1.36
C PHE A 53 -10.48 5.05 1.91
N ILE A 54 -9.55 4.19 2.33
CA ILE A 54 -8.29 4.60 2.97
C ILE A 54 -7.13 4.25 2.05
N LEU A 55 -6.35 5.27 1.68
CA LEU A 55 -5.15 5.12 0.87
C LEU A 55 -3.92 4.84 1.75
N ALA A 56 -3.29 3.68 1.53
CA ALA A 56 -2.01 3.28 2.11
C ALA A 56 -1.00 3.00 1.00
N ASP A 57 -0.73 4.03 0.19
CA ASP A 57 -0.10 3.92 -1.13
C ASP A 57 1.24 4.68 -1.24
N GLY A 58 1.81 5.10 -0.10
CA GLY A 58 3.02 5.92 -0.07
C GLY A 58 2.82 7.36 -0.56
N GLY A 59 1.58 7.77 -0.83
CA GLY A 59 1.21 9.10 -1.33
C GLY A 59 1.09 9.18 -2.86
N VAL A 60 1.17 8.08 -3.61
CA VAL A 60 1.19 8.15 -5.09
C VAL A 60 -0.03 8.87 -5.67
N CYS A 61 -1.22 8.72 -5.08
CA CYS A 61 -2.43 9.33 -5.63
C CYS A 61 -2.60 10.83 -5.32
N LEU A 62 -2.05 11.35 -4.22
CA LEU A 62 -2.42 12.66 -3.66
C LEU A 62 -1.25 13.49 -3.08
N HIS A 63 0.00 13.19 -3.46
CA HIS A 63 1.18 13.97 -3.03
C HIS A 63 1.51 15.16 -3.94
#